data_AF-A0A924CG45-F1
#
_entry.id   AF-A0A924CG45-F1
#
_cell.length_a   1.000
_cell.length_b   1.000
_cell.length_c   1.000
_cell.angle_alpha   90.00
_cell.angle_beta   90.00
_cell.angle_gamma   90.00
#
_symmetry.space_group_name_H-M   'P 1'
#
loop_
_entity.id
_entity.type
_entity.pdbx_description
1 polymer ?
#
loop_
_entity_poly.entity_id
_entity_poly.type
_entity_poly.pdbx_seq_one_letter_code
_entity_poly.pdbx_strand_id
1 'polypeptide(L)'
;MKNLIIAGKEFQSRLILGTGKFGSLLQMEETILASESEMVTVALKRVDLDTETDNILAHLRHPHINLLPNTSGVRTAKEAVLAAQLAREALETN
;
A
#
# COMPACT_ATOMS: atom_id res chain seq x y z
N MET A 1 -2.36 -21.36 13.17
CA MET A 1 -1.94 -20.17 13.95
C MET A 1 -3.15 -19.27 14.13
N LYS A 2 -3.15 -18.33 15.09
CA LYS A 2 -4.24 -17.33 15.19
C LYS A 2 -4.10 -16.29 14.08
N ASN A 3 -5.21 -15.81 13.52
CA ASN A 3 -5.23 -14.69 12.58
C ASN A 3 -4.66 -13.41 13.23
N LEU A 4 -4.09 -12.53 12.42
CA LEU A 4 -3.72 -11.17 12.81
C LEU A 4 -4.96 -10.28 12.71
N ILE A 5 -5.25 -9.51 13.75
CA ILE A 5 -6.39 -8.59 13.78
C ILE A 5 -5.88 -7.16 13.90
N ILE A 6 -6.16 -6.32 12.92
CA ILE A 6 -5.80 -4.90 12.92
C ILE A 6 -7.06 -4.09 12.60
N ALA A 7 -7.44 -3.19 13.51
CA ALA A 7 -8.64 -2.35 13.37
C ALA A 7 -9.92 -3.14 13.04
N GLY A 8 -10.07 -4.36 13.59
CA GLY A 8 -11.23 -5.22 13.36
C GLY A 8 -11.21 -6.01 12.05
N LYS A 9 -10.21 -5.81 11.17
CA LYS A 9 -9.99 -6.66 9.99
C LYS A 9 -9.08 -7.83 10.35
N GLU A 10 -9.44 -9.02 9.86
CA GLU A 10 -8.64 -10.23 10.02
C GLU A 10 -7.72 -10.44 8.82
N PHE A 11 -6.49 -10.88 9.11
CA PHE A 11 -5.47 -11.24 8.13
C PHE A 11 -4.93 -12.62 8.49
N GLN A 12 -4.87 -13.52 7.51
CA GLN A 12 -4.23 -14.83 7.64
C GLN A 12 -2.70 -14.69 7.57
N SER A 13 -2.22 -13.89 6.63
CA SER A 13 -0.82 -13.56 6.45
C SER A 13 -0.35 -12.54 7.49
N ARG A 14 0.81 -12.82 8.08
CA ARG A 14 1.51 -11.90 9.00
C ARG A 14 2.66 -11.16 8.33
N LEU A 15 2.86 -11.40 7.03
CA LEU A 15 3.84 -10.70 6.22
C LEU A 15 3.19 -9.44 5.66
N ILE A 16 3.77 -8.28 5.96
CA ILE A 16 3.37 -6.99 5.40
C ILE A 16 4.47 -6.58 4.44
N LEU A 17 4.12 -6.35 3.17
CA LEU A 17 5.09 -5.93 2.15
C LEU A 17 5.02 -4.43 1.87
N GLY A 18 6.13 -3.89 1.38
CA GLY A 18 6.18 -2.54 0.82
C GLY A 18 6.41 -2.61 -0.68
N THR A 19 6.01 -1.55 -1.38
CA THR A 19 6.05 -1.47 -2.84
C THR A 19 7.33 -0.84 -3.39
N GLY A 20 8.30 -0.55 -2.53
CA GLY A 20 9.52 0.13 -2.92
C GLY A 20 10.62 -0.81 -3.40
N LYS A 21 11.48 -0.28 -4.30
CA LYS A 21 12.75 -0.88 -4.72
C LYS A 21 12.66 -2.13 -5.61
N PHE A 22 11.48 -2.43 -6.17
CA PHE A 22 11.36 -3.42 -7.24
C PHE A 22 11.94 -2.90 -8.55
N GLY A 23 12.44 -3.81 -9.39
CA GLY A 23 12.99 -3.47 -10.71
C GLY A 23 11.91 -3.11 -11.74
N SER A 24 10.67 -3.53 -11.53
CA SER A 24 9.49 -3.18 -12.34
C SER A 24 8.20 -3.34 -11.53
N LEU A 25 7.11 -2.75 -12.01
CA LEU A 25 5.77 -2.91 -11.41
C LEU A 25 5.24 -4.34 -11.54
N LEU A 26 5.55 -5.02 -12.65
CA LEU A 26 5.20 -6.44 -12.84
C LEU A 26 5.91 -7.32 -11.80
N GLN A 27 7.21 -7.13 -11.58
CA GLN A 27 7.95 -7.88 -10.57
C GLN A 27 7.41 -7.63 -9.15
N MET A 28 7.02 -6.38 -8.86
CA MET A 28 6.37 -6.03 -7.59
C MET A 28 5.07 -6.81 -7.40
N GLU A 29 4.19 -6.79 -8.41
CA GLU A 29 2.92 -7.50 -8.39
C GLU A 29 3.12 -9.00 -8.19
N GLU A 30 3.95 -9.64 -9.03
CA GLU A 30 4.26 -11.06 -8.93
C GLU A 30 4.81 -11.44 -7.54
N THR A 31 5.69 -10.62 -6.97
CA THR A 31 6.25 -10.86 -5.64
C THR A 31 5.18 -10.77 -4.55
N ILE A 32 4.30 -9.77 -4.63
CA ILE A 32 3.23 -9.58 -3.66
C ILE A 32 2.26 -10.78 -3.71
N LEU A 33 1.83 -11.17 -4.91
CA LEU A 33 0.93 -12.30 -5.10
C LEU A 33 1.56 -13.62 -4.62
N ALA A 34 2.82 -13.87 -4.97
CA ALA A 34 3.53 -15.08 -4.54
C ALA A 34 3.76 -15.14 -3.01
N SER A 35 3.82 -13.98 -2.34
CA SER A 35 4.00 -13.89 -0.90
C SER A 35 2.72 -14.10 -0.09
N GLU A 36 1.55 -14.09 -0.75
CA GLU A 36 0.23 -14.10 -0.11
C GLU A 36 0.05 -12.97 0.92
N SER A 37 0.75 -11.84 0.73
CA SER A 37 0.66 -10.68 1.62
C SER A 37 -0.68 -9.97 1.43
N GLU A 38 -1.51 -9.99 2.47
CA GLU A 38 -2.84 -9.34 2.46
C GLU A 38 -2.79 -7.84 2.80
N MET A 39 -1.63 -7.34 3.25
CA MET A 39 -1.43 -5.93 3.58
C MET A 39 -0.18 -5.40 2.88
N VAL A 40 -0.35 -4.36 2.06
CA VAL A 40 0.72 -3.78 1.25
C VAL A 40 0.85 -2.28 1.50
N THR A 41 2.05 -1.84 1.85
CA THR A 41 2.32 -0.43 2.13
C THR A 41 2.67 0.35 0.88
N VAL A 42 2.12 1.56 0.76
CA VAL A 42 2.38 2.47 -0.37
C VAL A 42 2.69 3.88 0.12
N ALA A 43 3.70 4.52 -0.49
CA ALA A 43 4.01 5.92 -0.24
C ALA A 43 3.29 6.78 -1.29
N LEU A 44 2.52 7.78 -0.87
CA LEU A 44 1.74 8.64 -1.77
C LEU A 44 2.56 9.29 -2.89
N LYS A 45 3.82 9.65 -2.63
CA LYS A 45 4.71 10.25 -3.63
C LYS A 45 4.95 9.36 -4.86
N ARG A 46 4.58 8.07 -4.81
CA ARG A 46 4.71 7.12 -5.92
C ARG A 46 3.39 6.81 -6.62
N VAL A 47 2.29 7.39 -6.16
CA VAL A 47 1.00 7.27 -6.81
C VAL A 47 0.88 8.46 -7.74
N ASP A 48 1.10 8.23 -9.03
CA ASP A 48 0.72 9.19 -10.06
C ASP A 48 -0.73 8.91 -10.43
N LEU A 49 -1.60 9.90 -10.25
CA LEU A 49 -3.03 9.82 -10.57
C LEU A 49 -3.33 10.33 -11.98
N ASP A 50 -2.37 11.01 -12.62
CA ASP A 50 -2.56 11.73 -13.88
C ASP A 50 -2.04 10.95 -15.10
N THR A 51 -1.23 9.90 -14.90
CA THR A 51 -0.66 9.08 -16.00
C THR A 51 -1.12 7.62 -15.94
N GLU A 52 -1.73 7.13 -17.03
CA GLU A 52 -2.26 5.75 -17.13
C GLU A 52 -1.17 4.67 -17.23
N THR A 53 0.04 5.02 -17.66
CA THR A 53 1.06 4.05 -18.10
C THR A 53 1.95 3.47 -17.00
N ASP A 54 1.95 4.03 -15.78
CA ASP A 54 2.79 3.57 -14.65
C ASP A 54 2.01 3.59 -13.33
N ASN A 55 0.74 3.17 -13.38
CA ASN A 55 -0.14 3.24 -12.23
C ASN A 55 0.11 2.09 -11.24
N ILE A 56 0.92 2.35 -10.22
CA ILE A 56 1.17 1.41 -9.10
C ILE A 56 -0.13 0.86 -8.48
N LEU A 57 -1.23 1.63 -8.47
CA LEU A 57 -2.50 1.16 -7.91
C LEU A 57 -3.17 0.14 -8.81
N ALA A 58 -2.95 0.17 -10.13
CA ALA A 58 -3.48 -0.85 -11.03
C ALA A 58 -2.90 -2.24 -10.67
N HIS A 59 -1.59 -2.31 -10.41
CA HIS A 59 -0.88 -3.54 -10.02
C HIS A 59 -1.21 -4.04 -8.61
N LEU A 60 -1.79 -3.20 -7.76
CA LEU A 60 -2.15 -3.54 -6.38
C LEU A 60 -3.66 -3.79 -6.19
N ARG A 61 -4.45 -3.58 -7.23
CA ARG A 61 -5.91 -3.78 -7.21
C ARG A 61 -6.27 -5.26 -7.30
N HIS A 62 -6.04 -5.97 -6.19
CA HIS A 62 -6.42 -7.36 -6.01
C HIS A 62 -7.41 -7.52 -4.85
N PRO A 63 -8.42 -8.41 -4.93
CA PRO A 63 -9.45 -8.52 -3.91
C PRO A 63 -8.95 -8.83 -2.49
N HIS A 64 -7.79 -9.49 -2.36
CA HIS A 64 -7.20 -9.90 -1.08
C HIS A 64 -6.18 -8.89 -0.53
N ILE A 65 -5.81 -7.86 -1.31
CA ILE A 65 -4.81 -6.87 -0.92
C ILE A 65 -5.50 -5.67 -0.26
N ASN A 66 -5.06 -5.35 0.95
CA ASN A 66 -5.44 -4.14 1.66
C ASN A 66 -4.28 -3.15 1.59
N LEU A 67 -4.54 -1.97 1.04
CA LEU A 67 -3.55 -0.90 1.00
C LEU A 67 -3.37 -0.29 2.40
N LEU A 68 -2.10 -0.12 2.80
CA LEU A 68 -1.69 0.58 4.01
C LEU A 68 -0.82 1.80 3.65
N PRO A 69 -1.42 2.97 3.41
CA PRO A 69 -0.65 4.16 3.05
C PRO A 69 0.29 4.57 4.18
N ASN A 70 1.46 5.08 3.82
CA ASN A 70 2.45 5.58 4.79
C ASN A 70 2.93 6.99 4.43
N THR A 71 3.50 7.67 5.42
CA THR A 71 3.96 9.06 5.32
C THR A 71 5.45 9.17 4.98
N SER A 72 6.03 8.21 4.26
CA SER A 72 7.48 8.21 3.96
C SER A 72 7.92 9.48 3.25
N GLY A 73 9.06 10.04 3.68
CA GLY A 73 9.68 11.20 3.07
C GLY A 73 9.12 12.57 3.50
N VAL A 74 8.28 12.60 4.54
CA VAL A 74 7.96 13.84 5.30
C VAL A 74 8.96 14.03 6.44
N ARG A 75 9.11 15.26 6.93
CA ARG A 75 10.07 15.64 7.98
C ARG A 75 9.43 16.16 9.26
N THR A 76 8.16 16.60 9.19
CA THR A 76 7.44 17.14 10.35
C THR A 76 6.16 16.39 10.63
N ALA A 77 5.67 16.47 11.87
CA ALA A 77 4.38 15.90 12.25
C ALA A 77 3.23 16.51 11.43
N LYS A 78 3.28 17.81 11.13
CA LYS A 78 2.28 18.51 10.31
C LYS A 78 2.21 17.92 8.90
N GLU A 79 3.36 17.67 8.29
CA GLU A 79 3.42 17.04 6.96
C GLU A 79 2.95 15.58 7.00
N ALA A 80 3.26 14.83 8.07
CA ALA A 80 2.79 13.45 8.23
C ALA A 80 1.26 13.38 8.33
N VAL A 81 0.64 14.25 9.14
CA VAL A 81 -0.82 14.32 9.26
C VAL A 81 -1.47 14.69 7.93
N LEU A 82 -0.92 15.69 7.23
CA LEU A 82 -1.43 16.08 5.91
C LEU A 82 -1.33 14.93 4.90
N ALA A 83 -0.19 14.24 4.84
CA ALA A 83 -0.01 13.09 3.96
C ALA A 83 -1.00 11.95 4.29
N ALA A 84 -1.24 11.67 5.58
CA ALA A 84 -2.22 10.68 5.99
C ALA A 84 -3.66 11.06 5.58
N GLN A 85 -4.03 12.33 5.73
CA GLN A 85 -5.34 12.84 5.30
C GLN A 85 -5.51 12.74 3.79
N LEU A 86 -4.52 13.17 3.01
CA LEU A 86 -4.55 13.06 1.54
C LEU A 86 -4.64 11.59 1.10
N ALA A 87 -3.95 10.67 1.79
CA ALA A 87 -3.99 9.24 1.46
C ALA A 87 -5.36 8.63 1.69
N ARG A 88 -6.02 9.03 2.79
CA ARG A 88 -7.39 8.62 3.06
C ARG A 88 -8.32 9.05 1.93
N GLU A 89 -8.28 10.32 1.52
CA GLU A 89 -9.16 10.84 0.46
C GLU A 89 -8.88 10.18 -0.89
N ALA A 90 -7.60 10.00 -1.25
CA ALA A 90 -7.23 9.50 -2.58
C ALA A 90 -7.39 7.98 -2.74
N LEU A 91 -7.20 7.21 -1.66
CA LEU A 91 -7.20 5.74 -1.70
C LEU A 91 -8.43 5.14 -1.02
N GLU A 92 -9.36 5.98 -0.54
CA GLU A 92 -10.57 5.59 0.18
C GLU A 92 -10.27 4.63 1.34
N THR A 93 -9.12 4.83 1.99
CA THR A 93 -8.67 4.00 3.11
C THR A 93 -9.21 4.58 4.40
N ASN A 94 -10.30 3.99 4.93
CA ASN A 94 -10.70 3.95 6.35
C ASN A 94 -11.94 3.04 6.48
#